data_AF-A0A101V1N9-F1
#
_entry.id   AF-A0A101V1N9-F1
#
_cell.length_a   1.000
_cell.length_b   1.000
_cell.length_c   1.000
_cell.angle_alpha   90.00
_cell.angle_beta   90.00
_cell.angle_gamma   90.00
#
_symmetry.space_group_name_H-M   'P 1'
#
loop_
_entity.id
_entity.type
_entity.pdbx_description
1 polymer ?
#
loop_
_entity_poly.entity_id
_entity_poly.type
_entity_poly.pdbx_seq_one_letter_code
_entity_poly.pdbx_strand_id
1 'polypeptide(L)'
;MGGGGPGSGSTARRWGAYASAIARWENLTRPAPPPTDAAGRLRADFVEWMQGLAPGWVTATPGLGRPAQLTALGNGVVPQQATRAMQLLAPPFPGCPRCTTP
;
A
#
# COMPACT_ATOMS: atom_id res chain seq x y z
N MET A 1 -27.58 23.65 11.26
CA MET A 1 -26.69 23.91 12.41
C MET A 1 -26.16 22.56 12.87
N GLY A 2 -24.91 22.13 12.82
CA GLY A 2 -23.59 22.64 12.47
C GLY A 2 -22.62 21.54 12.94
N GLY A 3 -21.57 21.22 12.18
CA GLY A 3 -20.62 20.17 12.59
C GLY A 3 -19.66 19.67 11.52
N GLY A 4 -19.25 20.51 10.58
CA GLY A 4 -18.15 20.18 9.67
C GLY A 4 -16.82 20.39 10.39
N GLY A 5 -16.23 19.31 10.90
CA GLY A 5 -14.87 19.35 11.43
C GLY A 5 -13.88 19.82 10.34
N PRO A 6 -12.85 20.62 10.70
CA PRO A 6 -11.99 21.32 9.72
C PRO A 6 -11.11 20.41 8.83
N GLY A 7 -11.18 19.07 8.97
CA GLY A 7 -10.39 18.12 8.19
C GLY A 7 -11.08 17.49 6.97
N SER A 8 -12.41 17.59 6.84
CA SER A 8 -13.14 16.86 5.78
C SER A 8 -13.07 17.52 4.40
N GLY A 9 -13.05 18.86 4.35
CA GLY A 9 -13.08 19.62 3.09
C GLY A 9 -11.77 19.61 2.29
N SER A 10 -10.62 19.48 2.96
CA SER A 10 -9.30 19.51 2.31
C SER A 10 -8.96 18.18 1.63
N THR A 11 -9.20 17.05 2.31
CA THR A 11 -9.01 15.70 1.77
C THR A 11 -9.99 15.42 0.62
N ALA A 12 -11.26 15.84 0.75
CA ALA A 12 -12.25 15.74 -0.32
C ALA A 12 -11.84 16.54 -1.58
N ARG A 13 -11.32 17.76 -1.41
CA ARG A 13 -10.84 18.59 -2.52
C ARG A 13 -9.61 17.99 -3.21
N ARG A 14 -8.70 17.39 -2.45
CA ARG A 14 -7.45 16.80 -2.98
C ARG A 14 -7.68 15.48 -3.71
N TRP A 15 -8.56 14.62 -3.19
CA TRP A 15 -8.70 13.24 -3.66
C TRP A 15 -10.01 12.97 -4.40
N GLY A 16 -10.94 13.93 -4.43
CA GLY A 16 -12.22 13.81 -5.12
C GLY A 16 -13.00 12.57 -4.67
N ALA A 17 -13.46 11.78 -5.64
CA ALA A 17 -14.18 10.53 -5.39
C ALA A 17 -13.40 9.50 -4.57
N TYR A 18 -12.06 9.60 -4.53
CA TYR A 18 -11.21 8.66 -3.80
C TYR A 18 -10.99 9.03 -2.33
N ALA A 19 -11.50 10.17 -1.86
CA ALA A 19 -11.21 10.68 -0.51
C ALA A 19 -11.55 9.67 0.60
N SER A 20 -12.67 8.94 0.49
CA SER A 20 -13.06 7.93 1.47
C SER A 20 -12.17 6.68 1.43
N ALA A 21 -11.65 6.30 0.26
CA ALA A 21 -10.70 5.20 0.12
C ALA A 21 -9.33 5.59 0.70
N ILE A 22 -8.85 6.79 0.37
CA ILE A 22 -7.60 7.33 0.90
C ILE A 22 -7.66 7.43 2.42
N ALA A 23 -8.70 8.04 3.00
CA ALA A 23 -8.81 8.17 4.46
C ALA A 23 -8.82 6.82 5.18
N ARG A 24 -9.52 5.81 4.64
CA ARG A 24 -9.49 4.45 5.19
C ARG A 24 -8.10 3.85 5.13
N TRP A 25 -7.39 4.05 4.02
CA TRP A 25 -6.06 3.50 3.84
C TRP A 25 -5.01 4.20 4.70
N GLU A 26 -5.12 5.53 4.87
CA GLU A 26 -4.28 6.31 5.77
C GLU A 26 -4.41 5.83 7.22
N ASN A 27 -5.64 5.51 7.68
CA ASN A 27 -5.88 4.96 9.01
C ASN A 27 -5.27 3.56 9.22
N LEU A 28 -5.15 2.75 8.16
CA LEU A 28 -4.59 1.39 8.25
C LEU A 28 -3.07 1.35 8.04
N THR A 29 -2.50 2.40 7.44
CA THR A 29 -1.08 2.42 7.05
C THR A 29 -0.36 3.62 7.63
N ARG A 30 -0.36 4.73 6.90
CA ARG A 30 0.29 6.01 7.21
C ARG A 30 -0.32 7.11 6.33
N PRO A 31 -0.10 8.41 6.61
CA PRO A 31 -0.56 9.50 5.74
C PRO A 31 -0.14 9.33 4.28
N ALA A 32 -1.03 9.68 3.35
CA ALA A 32 -0.80 9.50 1.93
C ALA A 32 0.29 10.46 1.42
N PRO A 33 1.34 9.95 0.76
CA PRO A 33 2.27 10.80 0.03
C PRO A 33 1.55 11.59 -1.06
N PRO A 34 2.13 12.71 -1.56
CA PRO A 34 1.64 13.33 -2.79
C PRO A 34 1.59 12.32 -3.93
N PRO A 35 0.51 12.26 -4.72
CA PRO A 35 0.38 11.27 -5.78
C PRO A 35 1.32 11.57 -6.96
N THR A 36 1.65 12.85 -7.16
CA THR A 36 2.48 13.33 -8.27
C THR A 36 3.58 14.26 -7.79
N ASP A 37 4.65 14.35 -8.58
CA ASP A 37 5.70 15.35 -8.42
C ASP A 37 5.29 16.71 -9.00
N ALA A 38 6.17 17.71 -8.92
CA ALA A 38 5.90 19.06 -9.44
C ALA A 38 5.66 19.10 -10.96
N ALA A 39 6.14 18.10 -11.70
CA ALA A 39 5.91 17.95 -13.14
C ALA A 39 4.64 17.12 -13.45
N GLY A 40 3.84 16.78 -12.44
CA GLY A 40 2.62 15.99 -12.60
C GLY A 40 2.87 14.49 -12.81
N ARG A 41 4.09 13.99 -12.59
CA ARG A 41 4.42 12.58 -12.82
C ARG A 41 4.15 11.76 -11.56
N LEU A 42 3.61 10.55 -11.73
CA LEU A 42 3.30 9.62 -10.63
C LEU A 42 4.52 9.38 -9.72
N ARG A 43 4.36 9.51 -8.41
CA ARG A 43 5.48 9.25 -7.49
C ARG A 43 5.54 7.78 -7.07
N ALA A 44 6.74 7.22 -7.05
CA ALA A 44 6.96 5.82 -6.70
C ALA A 44 6.62 5.53 -5.23
N ASP A 45 6.89 6.47 -4.32
CA ASP A 45 6.55 6.33 -2.89
C ASP A 45 5.04 6.33 -2.63
N PHE A 46 4.27 7.04 -3.47
CA PHE A 46 2.81 6.93 -3.45
C PHE A 46 2.33 5.56 -3.92
N VAL A 47 2.91 4.99 -4.97
CA VAL A 47 2.56 3.62 -5.44
C VAL A 47 2.94 2.57 -4.40
N GLU A 48 4.12 2.69 -3.80
CA GLU A 48 4.56 1.84 -2.67
C GLU A 48 3.59 1.92 -1.49
N TRP A 49 3.12 3.13 -1.17
CA TRP A 49 2.09 3.34 -0.15
C TRP A 49 0.74 2.71 -0.53
N MET A 50 0.28 2.83 -1.78
CA MET A 50 -0.97 2.22 -2.23
C MET A 50 -0.97 0.69 -2.07
N GLN A 51 0.20 0.04 -2.20
CA GLN A 51 0.36 -1.39 -1.97
C GLN A 51 0.48 -1.76 -0.49
N GLY A 52 0.52 -0.77 0.42
CA GLY A 52 0.67 -1.00 1.85
C GLY A 52 2.04 -1.50 2.25
N LEU A 53 3.04 -1.28 1.40
CA LEU A 53 4.43 -1.59 1.71
C LEU A 53 4.98 -0.59 2.73
N ALA A 54 5.95 -1.05 3.52
CA ALA A 54 6.69 -0.17 4.43
C ALA A 54 7.36 0.97 3.62
N PRO A 55 7.48 2.18 4.19
CA PRO A 55 8.19 3.27 3.54
C PRO A 55 9.61 2.86 3.16
N GLY A 56 10.01 3.09 1.92
CA GLY A 56 11.34 2.76 1.43
C GLY A 56 11.52 1.32 0.94
N TRP A 57 10.49 0.46 1.00
CA TRP A 57 10.61 -0.96 0.63
C TRP A 57 11.21 -1.18 -0.77
N VAL A 58 10.74 -0.44 -1.76
CA VAL A 58 11.35 -0.36 -3.10
C VAL A 58 12.13 0.95 -3.23
N THR A 59 11.55 2.05 -2.75
CA THR A 59 12.04 3.40 -3.06
C THR A 59 13.37 3.76 -2.39
N ALA A 60 13.80 3.04 -1.35
CA ALA A 60 15.10 3.21 -0.71
C ALA A 60 16.18 2.23 -1.22
N THR A 61 15.89 1.48 -2.29
CA THR A 61 16.86 0.52 -2.87
C THR A 61 18.04 1.27 -3.52
N PRO A 62 19.29 1.04 -3.07
CA PRO A 62 20.46 1.72 -3.62
C PRO A 62 20.63 1.47 -5.13
N GLY A 63 20.90 2.54 -5.89
CA GLY A 63 21.11 2.46 -7.34
C GLY A 63 19.86 2.25 -8.19
N LEU A 64 18.66 2.12 -7.58
CA LEU A 64 17.43 1.89 -8.32
C LEU A 64 16.78 3.21 -8.78
N GLY A 65 16.83 3.48 -10.08
CA GLY A 65 16.21 4.68 -10.66
C GLY A 65 14.67 4.63 -10.67
N ARG A 66 14.02 5.80 -10.72
CA ARG A 66 12.55 5.94 -10.69
C ARG A 66 11.79 5.04 -11.69
N PRO A 67 12.20 4.91 -12.97
CA PRO A 67 11.51 4.01 -13.90
C PRO A 67 11.54 2.55 -13.43
N ALA A 68 12.69 2.07 -12.95
CA ALA A 68 12.85 0.72 -12.44
C ALA A 68 12.05 0.50 -11.15
N GLN A 69 11.99 1.48 -10.25
CA GLN A 69 11.12 1.44 -9.06
C GLN A 69 9.65 1.28 -9.46
N LEU A 70 9.16 2.07 -10.42
CA LEU A 70 7.77 1.98 -10.88
C LEU A 70 7.49 0.66 -11.60
N THR A 71 8.44 0.12 -12.37
CA THR A 71 8.33 -1.22 -12.96
C THR A 71 8.25 -2.30 -11.88
N ALA A 72 9.11 -2.24 -10.86
CA ALA A 72 9.10 -3.20 -9.76
C ALA A 72 7.79 -3.14 -8.97
N LEU A 73 7.32 -1.93 -8.64
CA LEU A 73 6.04 -1.73 -7.97
C LEU A 73 4.87 -2.18 -8.85
N GLY A 74 4.86 -1.82 -10.14
CA GLY A 74 3.79 -2.17 -11.07
C GLY A 74 3.64 -3.68 -11.31
N ASN A 75 4.73 -4.44 -11.22
CA ASN A 75 4.73 -5.91 -11.31
C ASN A 75 4.67 -6.61 -9.93
N GLY A 76 4.74 -5.85 -8.85
CA GLY A 76 4.73 -6.35 -7.48
C GLY A 76 3.35 -6.82 -7.04
N VAL A 77 3.32 -7.74 -6.07
CA VAL A 77 2.07 -8.22 -5.48
C VAL A 77 1.67 -7.35 -4.28
N VAL A 78 0.38 -7.06 -4.14
CA VAL A 78 -0.18 -6.42 -2.94
C VAL A 78 -0.16 -7.43 -1.78
N PRO A 79 0.63 -7.22 -0.70
CA PRO A 79 0.85 -8.23 0.34
C PRO A 79 -0.43 -8.74 0.98
N GLN A 80 -1.42 -7.87 1.22
CA GLN A 80 -2.69 -8.25 1.84
C GLN A 80 -3.50 -9.20 0.94
N GLN A 81 -3.46 -8.98 -0.38
CA GLN A 81 -4.08 -9.89 -1.35
C GLN A 81 -3.31 -11.21 -1.42
N ALA A 82 -1.97 -11.18 -1.39
CA ALA A 82 -1.13 -12.36 -1.34
C ALA A 82 -1.43 -13.22 -0.10
N THR A 83 -1.48 -12.61 1.08
CA THR A 83 -1.81 -13.28 2.34
C THR A 83 -3.19 -13.94 2.25
N ARG A 84 -4.19 -13.24 1.70
CA ARG A 84 -5.52 -13.81 1.54
C ARG A 84 -5.52 -14.99 0.55
N ALA A 85 -4.82 -14.87 -0.57
CA ALA A 85 -4.69 -15.95 -1.54
C ALA A 85 -4.01 -17.18 -0.90
N MET A 86 -2.95 -16.99 -0.13
CA MET A 86 -2.29 -18.08 0.59
C MET A 86 -3.21 -18.74 1.61
N GLN A 87 -4.03 -17.99 2.35
CA GLN A 87 -5.02 -18.59 3.27
C GLN A 87 -6.07 -19.44 2.56
N LEU A 88 -6.42 -19.09 1.31
CA LEU A 88 -7.45 -19.79 0.54
C LEU A 88 -6.89 -20.98 -0.25
N LEU A 89 -5.66 -20.88 -0.72
CA LEU A 89 -5.09 -21.77 -1.73
C LEU A 89 -3.92 -22.60 -1.22
N ALA A 90 -3.25 -22.19 -0.14
CA ALA A 90 -2.15 -22.98 0.38
C ALA A 90 -2.70 -24.28 0.96
N PRO A 91 -2.18 -25.45 0.54
CA PRO A 91 -2.49 -26.69 1.22
C PRO A 91 -2.03 -26.57 2.68
N PRO A 92 -2.64 -27.33 3.61
CA PRO A 92 -2.11 -27.42 4.96
C PRO A 92 -0.62 -27.72 4.88
N PHE A 93 0.19 -26.98 5.64
CA PHE A 93 1.61 -27.31 5.76
C PHE A 93 1.68 -28.80 6.14
N PRO A 94 2.44 -29.62 5.40
CA PRO A 94 2.60 -31.01 5.79
C PRO A 94 3.18 -30.99 7.20
N GLY A 95 2.36 -31.36 8.19
CA GLY A 95 2.83 -31.56 9.54
C GLY A 95 4.00 -32.52 9.46
N CYS A 96 5.08 -32.26 10.22
CA CYS A 96 6.19 -33.21 10.27
C CYS A 96 5.62 -34.55 10.75
N PRO A 97 5.63 -35.62 9.92
CA PRO A 97 5.04 -36.90 10.30
C PRO A 97 5.79 -37.57 11.45
N ARG A 98 6.94 -37.01 11.86
CA ARG A 98 7.75 -37.44 13.01
C ARG A 98 7.56 -36.58 14.26
N CYS A 99 6.75 -35.53 14.19
CA CYS A 99 6.40 -34.70 15.34
C CYS A 99 5.09 -35.20 15.95
N THR A 100 5.07 -36.44 16.41
CA THR A 100 4.09 -36.89 17.40
C THR A 100 4.54 -36.30 18.73
N THR A 101 3.79 -35.35 19.29
CA THR A 101 4.03 -34.80 20.63
C THR A 101 3.94 -35.96 21.65
N PRO A 102 4.83 -36.03 22.67
CA PRO A 102 4.77 -37.06 23.72
C PRO A 102 3.49 -36.99 24.55
#